data_AF-A0A9W8ECG0-F1
#
_entry.id   AF-A0A9W8ECG0-F1
#
_cell.length_a   1.000
_cell.length_b   1.000
_cell.length_c   1.000
_cell.angle_alpha   90.00
_cell.angle_beta   90.00
_cell.angle_gamma   90.00
#
_symmetry.space_group_name_H-M   'P 1'
#
loop_
_entity.id
_entity.type
_entity.pdbx_description
1 polymer ?
#
loop_
_entity_poly.entity_id
_entity_poly.type
_entity_poly.pdbx_seq_one_letter_code
_entity_poly.pdbx_strand_id
1 'polypeptide(L)'
;DENLVAFVTPSACDPQSIKQLVSQSLPPYMVPAAIVPLAALPLTRIGKVDRKALPCVDFDELYHQDIVLPQTPAETALVGMLAEVLKLNGDQISTGSTFFQLGGNSLMAIRLVAKCRQQGFVLAMADNNRTYTIVQLAKRMQYQSATTGREPYPIASGPVRLTPIQREFLSEDFQWPQAYQSPFVFQCSAVYARSTWQHVVAELP
;
A
#
# COMPACT_ATOMS: atom_id res chain seq x y z
N ASP A 1 3.20 0.64 15.79
CA ASP A 1 2.06 -0.28 15.82
C ASP A 1 0.90 0.35 16.55
N GLU A 2 -0.07 0.86 15.80
CA GLU A 2 -1.36 1.30 16.36
C GLU A 2 -2.47 0.61 15.57
N ASN A 3 -2.64 -0.69 15.81
CA ASN A 3 -3.75 -1.43 15.22
C ASN A 3 -5.06 -0.97 15.90
N LEU A 4 -5.99 -0.46 15.11
CA LEU A 4 -7.29 0.01 15.60
C LEU A 4 -8.16 -1.18 16.03
N VAL A 5 -8.65 -1.17 17.28
CA VAL A 5 -9.61 -2.16 17.81
C VAL A 5 -10.95 -1.48 18.06
N ALA A 6 -12.04 -2.10 17.61
CA ALA A 6 -13.39 -1.69 17.98
C ALA A 6 -14.01 -2.67 18.98
N PHE A 7 -14.44 -2.18 20.12
CA PHE A 7 -15.23 -2.93 21.08
C PHE A 7 -16.70 -2.60 20.87
N VAL A 8 -17.53 -3.61 20.60
CA VAL A 8 -18.94 -3.44 20.23
C VAL A 8 -19.83 -4.21 21.18
N THR A 9 -21.08 -3.76 21.35
CA THR A 9 -22.07 -4.40 22.21
C THR A 9 -23.42 -4.42 21.48
N PRO A 10 -24.26 -5.46 21.66
CA PRO A 10 -24.09 -6.62 22.55
C PRO A 10 -23.18 -7.73 21.98
N SER A 11 -22.86 -8.76 22.78
CA SER A 11 -21.99 -9.88 22.35
C SER A 11 -22.47 -10.63 21.11
N ALA A 12 -23.76 -10.52 20.78
CA ALA A 12 -24.36 -11.16 19.61
C ALA A 12 -24.04 -10.45 18.28
N CYS A 13 -23.37 -9.30 18.32
CA CYS A 13 -22.91 -8.62 17.12
C CYS A 13 -21.95 -9.48 16.31
N ASP A 14 -22.21 -9.63 15.02
CA ASP A 14 -21.28 -10.28 14.08
C ASP A 14 -20.14 -9.31 13.69
N PRO A 15 -18.88 -9.61 14.05
CA PRO A 15 -17.72 -8.80 13.67
C PRO A 15 -17.57 -8.60 12.16
N GLN A 16 -17.86 -9.61 11.35
CA GLN A 16 -17.64 -9.54 9.90
C GLN A 16 -18.61 -8.57 9.23
N SER A 17 -19.90 -8.66 9.57
CA SER A 17 -20.93 -7.73 9.10
C SER A 17 -20.61 -6.28 9.48
N ILE A 18 -20.13 -6.04 10.70
CA ILE A 18 -19.74 -4.68 11.14
C ILE A 18 -18.53 -4.19 10.35
N LYS A 19 -17.50 -5.02 10.17
CA LYS A 19 -16.30 -4.67 9.38
C LYS A 19 -16.67 -4.29 7.95
N GLN A 20 -17.56 -5.08 7.33
CA GLN A 20 -18.06 -4.81 5.99
C GLN A 20 -18.82 -3.47 5.94
N LEU A 21 -19.73 -3.23 6.88
CA LEU A 21 -20.50 -1.99 6.96
C LEU A 21 -19.60 -0.75 7.08
N VAL A 22 -18.64 -0.76 8.02
CA VAL A 22 -17.76 0.40 8.22
C VAL A 22 -16.81 0.61 7.05
N SER A 23 -16.37 -0.46 6.37
CA SER A 23 -15.50 -0.35 5.19
C SER A 23 -16.15 0.35 3.98
N GLN A 24 -17.49 0.39 3.94
CA GLN A 24 -18.22 1.11 2.90
C GLN A 24 -18.23 2.62 3.11
N SER A 25 -18.06 3.07 4.38
CA SER A 25 -18.20 4.47 4.77
C SER A 25 -16.88 5.11 5.23
N LEU A 26 -15.87 4.30 5.54
CA LEU A 26 -14.60 4.76 6.10
C LEU A 26 -13.41 4.50 5.16
N PRO A 27 -12.39 5.38 5.16
CA PRO A 27 -11.10 5.07 4.55
C PRO A 27 -10.47 3.80 5.17
N PRO A 28 -9.65 3.03 4.41
CA PRO A 28 -9.09 1.77 4.89
C PRO A 28 -8.34 1.85 6.22
N TYR A 29 -7.61 2.94 6.47
CA TYR A 29 -6.84 3.14 7.70
C TYR A 29 -7.72 3.43 8.94
N MET A 30 -9.02 3.69 8.76
CA MET A 30 -9.98 3.86 9.85
C MET A 30 -10.81 2.60 10.11
N VAL A 31 -10.68 1.55 9.27
CA VAL A 31 -11.38 0.29 9.48
C VAL A 31 -10.63 -0.49 10.58
N PRO A 32 -11.30 -0.89 11.68
CA PRO A 32 -10.66 -1.63 12.76
C PRO A 32 -10.03 -2.94 12.27
N ALA A 33 -8.81 -3.21 12.72
CA ALA A 33 -8.12 -4.47 12.50
C ALA A 33 -8.88 -5.62 13.17
N ALA A 34 -9.30 -5.40 14.43
CA ALA A 34 -10.11 -6.34 15.21
C ALA A 34 -11.41 -5.68 15.69
N ILE A 35 -12.49 -6.47 15.71
CA ILE A 35 -13.79 -6.08 16.26
C ILE A 35 -14.15 -7.12 17.33
N VAL A 36 -14.30 -6.66 18.57
CA VAL A 36 -14.49 -7.51 19.76
C VAL A 36 -15.89 -7.27 20.34
N PRO A 37 -16.84 -8.20 20.15
CA PRO A 37 -18.15 -8.13 20.78
C PRO A 37 -18.05 -8.36 22.29
N LEU A 38 -18.71 -7.50 23.07
CA LEU A 38 -18.77 -7.56 24.53
C LEU A 38 -20.24 -7.52 24.98
N ALA A 39 -20.51 -8.16 26.12
CA ALA A 39 -21.85 -8.13 26.71
C ALA A 39 -22.20 -6.70 27.13
N ALA A 40 -21.24 -6.03 27.76
CA ALA A 40 -21.31 -4.63 28.12
C ALA A 40 -19.90 -4.02 28.09
N LEU A 41 -19.81 -2.72 27.87
CA LEU A 41 -18.55 -1.99 28.03
C LEU A 41 -18.21 -1.87 29.52
N PRO A 42 -16.97 -2.16 29.94
CA PRO A 42 -16.56 -1.95 31.33
C PRO A 42 -16.58 -0.46 31.63
N LEU A 43 -17.18 -0.09 32.77
CA LEU A 43 -17.29 1.29 33.21
C LEU A 43 -16.52 1.51 34.51
N THR A 44 -15.85 2.65 34.61
CA THR A 44 -15.30 3.19 35.85
C THR A 44 -16.43 3.52 36.84
N ARG A 45 -16.10 3.73 38.12
CA ARG A 45 -17.06 4.13 39.16
C ARG A 45 -17.86 5.40 38.81
N ILE A 46 -17.34 6.27 37.93
CA ILE A 46 -17.99 7.49 37.46
C ILE A 46 -18.73 7.32 36.11
N GLY A 47 -18.91 6.09 35.61
CA GLY A 47 -19.71 5.79 34.43
C GLY A 47 -19.02 5.98 33.07
N LYS A 48 -17.74 6.36 33.04
CA LYS A 48 -16.94 6.39 31.79
C LYS A 48 -16.40 5.00 31.45
N VAL A 49 -16.18 4.72 30.17
CA VAL A 49 -15.53 3.46 29.73
C VAL A 49 -14.16 3.31 30.38
N ASP A 50 -13.94 2.19 31.05
CA ASP A 50 -12.66 1.81 31.63
C ASP A 50 -11.81 1.09 30.58
N ARG A 51 -10.97 1.87 29.89
CA ARG A 51 -10.08 1.36 28.83
C ARG A 51 -9.09 0.30 29.32
N LYS A 52 -8.72 0.31 30.62
CA LYS A 52 -7.77 -0.66 31.18
C LYS A 52 -8.40 -2.02 31.45
N ALA A 53 -9.73 -2.04 31.61
CA ALA A 53 -10.51 -3.25 31.80
C ALA A 53 -11.01 -3.85 30.49
N LEU A 54 -10.72 -3.22 29.34
CA LEU A 54 -11.02 -3.82 28.04
C LEU A 54 -10.11 -5.03 27.80
N PRO A 55 -10.62 -6.11 27.17
CA PRO A 55 -9.80 -7.25 26.82
C PRO A 55 -8.60 -6.84 25.97
N CYS A 56 -7.44 -7.43 26.27
CA CYS A 56 -6.29 -7.33 25.38
C CYS A 56 -6.58 -8.14 24.12
N VAL A 57 -6.26 -7.59 22.96
CA VAL A 57 -6.33 -8.28 21.68
C VAL A 57 -4.92 -8.72 21.32
N ASP A 58 -4.69 -10.03 21.32
CA ASP A 58 -3.47 -10.59 20.75
C ASP A 58 -3.62 -10.58 19.22
N PHE A 59 -2.95 -9.63 18.59
CA PHE A 59 -2.97 -9.51 17.14
C PHE A 59 -2.21 -10.63 16.45
N ASP A 60 -1.15 -11.17 17.07
CA ASP A 60 -0.43 -12.29 16.49
C ASP A 60 -1.36 -13.51 16.42
N GLU A 61 -2.09 -13.80 17.49
CA GLU A 61 -3.09 -14.88 17.49
C GLU A 61 -4.24 -14.64 16.49
N LEU A 62 -4.75 -13.41 16.42
CA LEU A 62 -5.82 -13.04 15.48
C LEU A 62 -5.40 -13.14 14.02
N TYR A 63 -4.16 -12.78 13.71
CA TYR A 63 -3.63 -12.92 12.36
C TYR A 63 -3.29 -14.38 12.06
N HIS A 64 -2.80 -15.16 13.04
CA HIS A 64 -2.35 -16.55 12.85
C HIS A 64 -3.48 -17.59 12.70
N GLN A 65 -4.64 -17.41 13.35
CA GLN A 65 -5.74 -18.40 13.26
C GLN A 65 -6.40 -18.49 11.87
N ASP A 66 -6.29 -17.44 11.04
CA ASP A 66 -6.90 -17.37 9.69
C ASP A 66 -5.86 -17.36 8.54
N ILE A 67 -4.61 -17.77 8.80
CA ILE A 67 -3.57 -17.81 7.76
C ILE A 67 -3.78 -19.01 6.84
N VAL A 68 -4.15 -18.72 5.60
CA VAL A 68 -4.14 -19.70 4.52
C VAL A 68 -2.77 -19.63 3.87
N LEU A 69 -1.99 -20.69 4.01
CA LEU A 69 -0.65 -20.78 3.41
C LEU A 69 -0.73 -20.92 1.88
N PRO A 70 0.31 -20.49 1.13
CA PRO A 70 0.38 -20.70 -0.31
C PRO A 70 0.43 -22.18 -0.67
N GLN A 71 -0.38 -22.59 -1.63
CA GLN A 71 -0.51 -23.99 -2.07
C GLN A 71 0.10 -24.23 -3.46
N THR A 72 0.38 -23.17 -4.21
CA THR A 72 0.94 -23.27 -5.57
C THR A 72 2.26 -22.50 -5.68
N PRO A 73 3.17 -22.88 -6.61
CA PRO A 73 4.41 -22.12 -6.82
C PRO A 73 4.19 -20.65 -7.17
N ALA A 74 3.10 -20.34 -7.89
CA ALA A 74 2.71 -18.97 -8.21
C ALA A 74 2.28 -18.18 -6.96
N GLU A 75 1.52 -18.80 -6.06
CA GLU A 75 1.17 -18.20 -4.76
C GLU A 75 2.42 -17.98 -3.91
N THR A 76 3.32 -18.95 -3.82
CA THR A 76 4.56 -18.81 -3.05
C THR A 76 5.44 -17.67 -3.59
N ALA A 77 5.59 -17.57 -4.91
CA ALA A 77 6.32 -16.47 -5.54
C ALA A 77 5.66 -15.12 -5.25
N LEU A 78 4.32 -15.04 -5.36
CA LEU A 78 3.58 -13.82 -5.09
C LEU A 78 3.68 -13.40 -3.62
N VAL A 79 3.56 -14.34 -2.68
CA VAL A 79 3.70 -14.09 -1.24
C VAL A 79 5.10 -13.54 -0.93
N GLY A 80 6.16 -14.11 -1.51
CA GLY A 80 7.52 -13.57 -1.35
C GLY A 80 7.65 -12.14 -1.87
N MET A 81 7.11 -11.84 -3.05
CA MET A 81 7.13 -10.48 -3.61
C MET A 81 6.30 -9.49 -2.77
N LEU A 82 5.16 -9.94 -2.24
CA LEU A 82 4.31 -9.14 -1.36
C LEU A 82 4.98 -8.85 -0.02
N ALA A 83 5.63 -9.85 0.59
CA ALA A 83 6.38 -9.68 1.83
C ALA A 83 7.40 -8.54 1.71
N GLU A 84 8.15 -8.51 0.61
CA GLU A 84 9.13 -7.45 0.36
C GLU A 84 8.49 -6.08 0.11
N VAL A 85 7.42 -6.01 -0.68
CA VAL A 85 6.75 -4.74 -1.03
C VAL A 85 6.02 -4.15 0.18
N LEU A 86 5.36 -5.00 0.97
CA LEU A 86 4.58 -4.64 2.14
C LEU A 86 5.43 -4.52 3.41
N LYS A 87 6.69 -4.98 3.37
CA LYS A 87 7.59 -5.09 4.53
C LYS A 87 6.99 -5.94 5.65
N LEU A 88 6.37 -7.05 5.28
CA LEU A 88 5.78 -8.04 6.17
C LEU A 88 6.61 -9.33 6.12
N ASN A 89 6.49 -10.16 7.15
CA ASN A 89 7.02 -11.52 7.08
C ASN A 89 6.12 -12.37 6.18
N GLY A 90 6.71 -13.22 5.34
CA GLY A 90 5.94 -14.09 4.42
C GLY A 90 4.92 -14.99 5.16
N ASP A 91 5.29 -15.45 6.35
CA ASP A 91 4.46 -16.33 7.20
C ASP A 91 3.25 -15.62 7.81
N GLN A 92 3.19 -14.27 7.71
CA GLN A 92 2.06 -13.46 8.14
C GLN A 92 1.09 -13.12 6.99
N ILE A 93 1.38 -13.55 5.77
CA ILE A 93 0.56 -13.26 4.58
C ILE A 93 -0.36 -14.45 4.29
N SER A 94 -1.63 -14.31 4.67
CA SER A 94 -2.69 -15.26 4.30
C SER A 94 -3.07 -15.11 2.83
N THR A 95 -3.03 -16.18 2.04
CA THR A 95 -3.38 -16.14 0.60
C THR A 95 -4.87 -15.86 0.37
N GLY A 96 -5.71 -16.05 1.38
CA GLY A 96 -7.12 -15.65 1.39
C GLY A 96 -7.32 -14.13 1.53
N SER A 97 -6.29 -13.39 1.93
CA SER A 97 -6.36 -11.92 2.07
C SER A 97 -6.22 -11.22 0.73
N THR A 98 -6.79 -10.02 0.65
CA THR A 98 -6.58 -9.09 -0.46
C THR A 98 -5.35 -8.21 -0.21
N PHE A 99 -4.72 -7.70 -1.28
CA PHE A 99 -3.57 -6.79 -1.19
C PHE A 99 -3.82 -5.57 -0.29
N PHE A 100 -5.04 -5.01 -0.32
CA PHE A 100 -5.40 -3.83 0.45
C PHE A 100 -5.71 -4.14 1.92
N GLN A 101 -6.21 -5.34 2.23
CA GLN A 101 -6.36 -5.79 3.63
C GLN A 101 -5.00 -5.94 4.31
N LEU A 102 -3.95 -6.24 3.55
CA LEU A 102 -2.56 -6.30 4.02
C LEU A 102 -1.86 -4.93 4.06
N GLY A 103 -2.61 -3.83 3.95
CA GLY A 103 -2.06 -2.47 4.00
C GLY A 103 -1.51 -1.93 2.66
N GLY A 104 -1.73 -2.65 1.56
CA GLY A 104 -1.33 -2.22 0.23
C GLY A 104 -2.03 -0.95 -0.27
N ASN A 105 -1.31 -0.15 -1.07
CA ASN A 105 -1.82 1.06 -1.72
C ASN A 105 -1.35 1.16 -3.19
N SER A 106 -1.78 2.19 -3.91
CA SER A 106 -1.48 2.35 -5.34
C SER A 106 0.01 2.39 -5.67
N LEU A 107 0.83 3.06 -4.85
CA LEU A 107 2.28 3.12 -5.06
C LEU A 107 2.92 1.74 -4.83
N MET A 108 2.47 1.02 -3.80
CA MET A 108 2.92 -0.34 -3.51
C MET A 108 2.47 -1.32 -4.60
N ALA A 109 1.28 -1.16 -5.17
CA ALA A 109 0.82 -1.97 -6.31
C ALA A 109 1.68 -1.72 -7.56
N ILE A 110 2.10 -0.47 -7.82
CA ILE A 110 3.08 -0.16 -8.90
C ILE A 110 4.40 -0.90 -8.64
N ARG A 111 4.89 -0.86 -7.39
CA ARG A 111 6.12 -1.59 -7.00
C ARG A 111 5.97 -3.10 -7.14
N LEU A 112 4.82 -3.66 -6.76
CA LEU A 112 4.51 -5.08 -6.90
C LEU A 112 4.53 -5.50 -8.38
N VAL A 113 3.87 -4.75 -9.26
CA VAL A 113 3.89 -5.03 -10.71
C VAL A 113 5.31 -4.96 -11.27
N ALA A 114 6.10 -3.96 -10.87
CA ALA A 114 7.50 -3.86 -11.29
C ALA A 114 8.33 -5.06 -10.80
N LYS A 115 8.10 -5.52 -9.56
CA LYS A 115 8.78 -6.68 -8.98
C LYS A 115 8.38 -8.00 -9.63
N CYS A 116 7.10 -8.20 -9.91
CA CYS A 116 6.61 -9.33 -10.71
C CYS A 116 7.35 -9.41 -12.03
N ARG A 117 7.49 -8.28 -12.74
CA ARG A 117 8.21 -8.22 -14.02
C ARG A 117 9.69 -8.59 -13.89
N GLN A 118 10.37 -8.14 -12.83
CA GLN A 118 11.75 -8.53 -12.55
C GLN A 118 11.91 -10.04 -12.33
N GLN A 119 10.88 -10.70 -11.81
CA GLN A 119 10.84 -12.15 -11.58
C GLN A 119 10.24 -12.94 -12.76
N GLY A 120 10.04 -12.31 -13.93
CA GLY A 120 9.51 -12.99 -15.12
C GLY A 120 7.99 -13.20 -15.12
N PHE A 121 7.26 -12.49 -14.26
CA PHE A 121 5.80 -12.54 -14.21
C PHE A 121 5.18 -11.25 -14.74
N VAL A 122 4.07 -11.39 -15.47
CA VAL A 122 3.19 -10.26 -15.80
C VAL A 122 1.97 -10.29 -14.90
N LEU A 123 1.75 -9.17 -14.23
CA LEU A 123 0.54 -8.86 -13.47
C LEU A 123 0.03 -7.50 -13.96
N ALA A 124 -1.24 -7.41 -14.38
CA ALA A 124 -1.77 -6.13 -14.84
C ALA A 124 -2.08 -5.24 -13.62
N MET A 125 -1.88 -3.93 -13.79
CA MET A 125 -2.20 -3.00 -12.69
C MET A 125 -3.69 -3.03 -12.32
N ALA A 126 -4.57 -3.26 -13.30
CA ALA A 126 -6.00 -3.44 -13.09
C ALA A 126 -6.36 -4.66 -12.22
N ASP A 127 -5.46 -5.66 -12.14
CA ASP A 127 -5.67 -6.83 -11.31
C ASP A 127 -5.46 -6.54 -9.82
N ASN A 128 -4.66 -5.52 -9.47
CA ASN A 128 -4.49 -5.06 -8.09
C ASN A 128 -5.71 -4.26 -7.60
N ASN A 129 -6.88 -4.88 -7.64
CA ASN A 129 -8.13 -4.33 -7.14
C ASN A 129 -8.38 -4.76 -5.69
N ARG A 130 -9.36 -4.14 -5.05
CA ARG A 130 -9.69 -4.37 -3.63
C ARG A 130 -10.37 -5.71 -3.36
N THR A 131 -10.83 -6.40 -4.39
CA THR A 131 -11.64 -7.61 -4.27
C THR A 131 -10.84 -8.88 -4.48
N TYR A 132 -9.71 -8.81 -5.18
CA TYR A 132 -8.92 -10.00 -5.48
C TYR A 132 -8.06 -10.42 -4.29
N THR A 133 -8.29 -11.67 -3.86
CA THR A 133 -7.41 -12.34 -2.90
C THR A 133 -6.06 -12.65 -3.55
N ILE A 134 -5.05 -12.96 -2.75
CA ILE A 134 -3.73 -13.37 -3.26
C ILE A 134 -3.84 -14.63 -4.11
N VAL A 135 -4.70 -15.60 -3.75
CA VAL A 135 -5.00 -16.76 -4.62
C VAL A 135 -5.53 -16.31 -5.98
N GLN A 136 -6.45 -15.35 -6.00
CA GLN A 136 -7.02 -14.84 -7.25
C GLN A 136 -6.00 -14.04 -8.07
N LEU A 137 -5.14 -13.26 -7.42
CA LEU A 137 -4.03 -12.54 -8.06
C LEU A 137 -2.99 -13.51 -8.66
N ALA A 138 -2.62 -14.55 -7.92
CA ALA A 138 -1.65 -15.56 -8.36
C ALA A 138 -2.15 -16.28 -9.63
N LYS A 139 -3.45 -16.57 -9.74
CA LYS A 139 -4.05 -17.15 -10.96
C LYS A 139 -3.98 -16.24 -12.19
N ARG A 140 -3.81 -14.94 -11.98
CA ARG A 140 -3.70 -13.93 -13.06
C ARG A 140 -2.25 -13.62 -13.40
N MET A 141 -1.30 -14.02 -12.56
CA MET A 141 0.11 -13.96 -12.91
C MET A 141 0.39 -14.92 -14.05
N GLN A 142 0.83 -14.36 -15.16
CA GLN A 142 1.30 -15.14 -16.29
C GLN A 142 2.81 -15.16 -16.27
N TYR A 143 3.40 -16.34 -16.29
CA TYR A 143 4.83 -16.47 -16.53
C TYR A 143 5.10 -16.03 -17.97
N GLN A 144 5.95 -15.04 -18.13
CA GLN A 144 6.44 -14.62 -19.42
C GLN A 144 7.94 -14.83 -19.40
N SER A 145 8.43 -15.78 -20.20
CA SER A 145 9.88 -15.98 -20.40
C SER A 145 10.50 -14.60 -20.54
N ALA A 146 11.39 -14.27 -19.59
CA ALA A 146 11.89 -12.93 -19.40
C ALA A 146 12.21 -12.34 -20.77
N THR A 147 11.40 -11.39 -21.23
CA THR A 147 11.88 -10.48 -22.27
C THR A 147 12.98 -9.75 -21.55
N THR A 148 14.22 -10.13 -21.88
CA THR A 148 15.48 -9.65 -21.32
C THR A 148 15.24 -8.36 -20.58
N GLY A 149 15.37 -8.42 -19.24
CA GLY A 149 15.24 -7.24 -18.38
C GLY A 149 15.95 -6.12 -19.10
N ARG A 150 15.21 -5.05 -19.43
CA ARG A 150 15.72 -3.95 -20.25
C ARG A 150 17.11 -3.64 -19.71
N GLU A 151 18.13 -3.98 -20.49
CA GLU A 151 19.49 -3.56 -20.22
C GLU A 151 19.38 -2.08 -19.85
N PRO A 152 19.99 -1.63 -18.73
CA PRO A 152 19.98 -0.22 -18.38
C PRO A 152 20.27 0.55 -19.66
N TYR A 153 19.35 1.44 -20.04
CA TYR A 153 19.50 2.17 -21.29
C TYR A 153 20.92 2.74 -21.30
N PRO A 154 21.74 2.40 -22.31
CA PRO A 154 23.09 2.92 -22.35
C PRO A 154 23.00 4.45 -22.31
N ILE A 155 23.89 5.09 -21.56
CA ILE A 155 23.99 6.54 -21.57
C ILE A 155 24.23 6.95 -23.03
N ALA A 156 23.22 7.54 -23.64
CA ALA A 156 23.22 7.89 -25.06
C ALA A 156 22.94 9.39 -25.18
N SER A 157 23.76 10.06 -26.01
CA SER A 157 23.59 11.47 -26.34
C SER A 157 23.08 11.61 -27.76
N GLY A 158 22.04 12.42 -27.95
CA GLY A 158 21.49 12.70 -29.27
C GLY A 158 20.11 13.35 -29.19
N PRO A 159 19.53 13.73 -30.34
CA PRO A 159 18.18 14.28 -30.37
C PRO A 159 17.15 13.25 -29.90
N VAL A 160 16.35 13.62 -28.90
CA VAL A 160 15.27 12.78 -28.35
C VAL A 160 13.93 13.33 -28.83
N ARG A 161 13.04 12.44 -29.29
CA ARG A 161 11.67 12.83 -29.62
C ARG A 161 10.91 13.18 -28.35
N LEU A 162 10.20 14.32 -28.37
CA LEU A 162 9.30 14.68 -27.29
C LEU A 162 8.28 13.56 -27.06
N THR A 163 8.06 13.25 -25.78
CA THR A 163 6.97 12.36 -25.34
C THR A 163 5.61 12.96 -25.74
N PRO A 164 4.53 12.16 -25.81
CA PRO A 164 3.21 12.68 -26.15
C PRO A 164 2.80 13.89 -25.29
N ILE A 165 2.98 13.80 -23.96
CA ILE A 165 2.63 14.88 -23.05
C ILE A 165 3.50 16.12 -23.23
N GLN A 166 4.80 15.98 -23.51
CA GLN A 166 5.67 17.12 -23.79
C GLN A 166 5.31 17.81 -25.10
N ARG A 167 4.94 17.05 -26.12
CA ARG A 167 4.54 17.60 -27.42
C ARG A 167 3.25 18.38 -27.31
N GLU A 168 2.25 17.80 -26.65
CA GLU A 168 0.98 18.44 -26.37
C GLU A 168 1.21 19.74 -25.60
N PHE A 169 1.88 19.65 -24.44
CA PHE A 169 2.19 20.80 -23.59
C PHE A 169 2.95 21.92 -24.32
N LEU A 170 4.01 21.60 -25.06
CA LEU A 170 4.84 22.62 -25.75
C LEU A 170 4.20 23.16 -27.03
N SER A 171 3.14 22.53 -27.52
CA SER A 171 2.39 23.01 -28.70
C SER A 171 1.26 23.97 -28.33
N GLU A 172 0.89 24.04 -27.06
CA GLU A 172 -0.17 24.95 -26.58
C GLU A 172 0.35 26.37 -26.43
N ASP A 173 -0.45 27.34 -26.89
CA ASP A 173 -0.21 28.76 -26.63
C ASP A 173 -0.94 29.17 -25.35
N PHE A 174 -0.29 28.96 -24.21
CA PHE A 174 -0.89 29.22 -22.91
C PHE A 174 -1.10 30.72 -22.67
N GLN A 175 -2.35 31.08 -22.37
CA GLN A 175 -2.67 32.44 -21.94
C GLN A 175 -1.88 32.86 -20.68
N TRP A 176 -1.62 31.91 -19.77
CA TRP A 176 -0.87 32.13 -18.52
C TRP A 176 0.20 31.05 -18.31
N PRO A 177 1.38 31.17 -18.95
CA PRO A 177 2.45 30.17 -18.84
C PRO A 177 2.91 29.92 -17.39
N GLN A 178 2.83 30.94 -16.54
CA GLN A 178 3.19 30.85 -15.13
C GLN A 178 2.33 29.86 -14.32
N ALA A 179 1.13 29.50 -14.81
CA ALA A 179 0.26 28.53 -14.15
C ALA A 179 0.89 27.12 -14.07
N TYR A 180 1.90 26.84 -14.90
CA TYR A 180 2.61 25.56 -14.92
C TYR A 180 3.94 25.60 -14.16
N GLN A 181 4.24 26.69 -13.45
CA GLN A 181 5.34 26.72 -12.50
C GLN A 181 4.97 25.92 -11.24
N SER A 182 5.89 25.09 -10.78
CA SER A 182 5.75 24.35 -9.51
C SER A 182 6.75 24.89 -8.48
N PRO A 183 6.46 26.02 -7.82
CA PRO A 183 7.35 26.56 -6.80
C PRO A 183 7.34 25.67 -5.55
N PHE A 184 8.53 25.27 -5.10
CA PHE A 184 8.71 24.58 -3.82
C PHE A 184 9.43 25.53 -2.86
N VAL A 185 8.88 25.67 -1.65
CA VAL A 185 9.48 26.46 -0.58
C VAL A 185 9.72 25.52 0.60
N PHE A 186 10.97 25.46 1.06
CA PHE A 186 11.37 24.63 2.19
C PHE A 186 11.71 25.53 3.38
N GLN A 187 11.14 25.22 4.54
CA GLN A 187 11.60 25.81 5.80
C GLN A 187 12.72 24.94 6.37
N CYS A 188 13.88 25.53 6.56
CA CYS A 188 15.03 24.85 7.15
C CYS A 188 15.17 25.27 8.62
N SER A 189 15.44 24.29 9.49
CA SER A 189 15.66 24.53 10.92
C SER A 189 16.99 25.22 11.22
N ALA A 190 17.95 25.15 10.30
CA ALA A 190 19.24 25.81 10.37
C ALA A 190 19.42 26.80 9.22
N VAL A 191 20.24 27.83 9.46
CA VAL A 191 20.65 28.79 8.43
C VAL A 191 21.88 28.25 7.72
N TYR A 192 21.71 27.93 6.43
CA TYR A 192 22.82 27.53 5.57
C TYR A 192 23.26 28.69 4.68
N ALA A 193 24.56 28.75 4.38
CA ALA A 193 25.09 29.73 3.45
C ALA A 193 24.50 29.52 2.04
N ARG A 194 24.36 30.61 1.27
CA ARG A 194 23.87 30.56 -0.11
C ARG A 194 24.70 29.61 -0.99
N SER A 195 26.01 29.56 -0.77
CA SER A 195 26.92 28.66 -1.50
C SER A 195 26.60 27.18 -1.29
N THR A 196 26.18 26.80 -0.08
CA THR A 196 25.73 25.42 0.22
C THR A 196 24.52 25.05 -0.63
N TRP A 197 23.52 25.94 -0.71
CA TRP A 197 22.34 25.72 -1.53
C TRP A 197 22.66 25.64 -3.02
N GLN A 198 23.53 26.53 -3.51
CA GLN A 198 23.95 26.54 -4.91
C GLN A 198 24.67 25.24 -5.27
N HIS A 199 25.53 24.72 -4.38
CA HIS A 199 26.21 23.46 -4.59
C HIS A 199 25.23 22.28 -4.64
N VAL A 200 24.30 22.18 -3.67
CA VAL A 200 23.28 21.12 -3.66
C VAL A 200 22.42 21.15 -4.94
N VAL A 201 21.98 22.34 -5.37
CA VAL A 201 21.18 22.47 -6.60
C VAL A 201 21.98 22.09 -7.84
N ALA A 202 23.28 22.39 -7.89
CA ALA A 202 24.15 22.02 -8.99
C ALA A 202 24.43 20.51 -9.05
N GLU A 203 24.28 19.79 -7.94
CA GLU A 203 24.48 18.34 -7.84
C GLU A 203 23.19 17.51 -7.98
N LEU A 204 22.02 18.15 -8.11
CA LEU A 204 20.77 17.43 -8.35
C LEU A 204 20.82 16.73 -9.73
N PRO A 205 20.44 15.44 -9.80
CA PRO A 205 20.48 14.64 -11.04
C PRO A 205 19.43 15.05 -12.07
#